data_AF-A0A9X1V0Y7-F1
#
_entry.id   AF-A0A9X1V0Y7-F1
#
_cell.length_a   1.000
_cell.length_b   1.000
_cell.length_c   1.000
_cell.angle_alpha   90.00
_cell.angle_beta   90.00
_cell.angle_gamma   90.00
#
_symmetry.space_group_name_H-M   'P 1'
#
loop_
_entity.id
_entity.type
_entity.pdbx_description
1 polymer ?
#
loop_
_entity_poly.entity_id
_entity_poly.type
_entity_poly.pdbx_seq_one_letter_code
_entity_poly.pdbx_strand_id
1 'polypeptide(L)'
;MIESNLSNVLHRIAEEFEIELSNASTLTGGDINEVFLLEGKAGKFVVKLNDAEQYPGMFEAEKSGLEELRAPGVIDVPSPMKTGQVDSYSYLILEHKPSAPKRPDFWEIFGEQLAHLHKQRAGSFGFETNNYIGSLPQYNDHRDSASRFYLEMRLEPQIRMAEEKGFQLNVSNTFYENCQQMIPDEPPALIHGDLWNGNFLVNSDGRPCLIDPAVAYAPREMDLGMMKLFGGFHEDLFKIYDQTFPLEAGWKDRVDLWQLYYLLVHLNIFGAGYRSKVLSIINKYG
;
A
#
# COMPACT_ATOMS: atom_id res chain seq x y z
N MET A 1 11.60 25.06 20.04
CA MET A 1 10.66 24.38 20.98
C MET A 1 10.00 23.16 20.36
N ILE A 2 9.62 23.16 19.07
CA ILE A 2 9.07 21.98 18.40
C ILE A 2 10.19 20.96 18.06
N GLU A 3 11.30 21.39 17.48
CA GLU A 3 12.48 20.53 17.19
C GLU A 3 13.06 19.86 18.46
N SER A 4 13.06 20.58 19.59
CA SER A 4 13.52 20.05 20.87
C SER A 4 12.60 18.98 21.45
N ASN A 5 11.31 18.97 21.09
CA ASN A 5 10.35 17.97 21.55
C ASN A 5 10.49 16.67 20.74
N LEU A 6 10.54 16.79 19.41
CA LEU A 6 10.67 15.64 18.52
C LEU A 6 12.00 14.91 18.71
N SER A 7 13.09 15.64 18.92
CA SER A 7 14.38 15.03 19.27
C SER A 7 14.30 14.21 20.57
N ASN A 8 13.60 14.71 21.59
CA ASN A 8 13.39 13.99 22.85
C ASN A 8 12.54 12.72 22.64
N VAL A 9 11.47 12.82 21.84
CA VAL A 9 10.64 11.65 21.46
C VAL A 9 11.50 10.58 20.79
N LEU A 10 12.33 10.93 19.80
CA LEU A 10 13.21 9.99 19.12
C LEU A 10 14.25 9.36 20.06
N HIS A 11 14.79 10.12 21.02
CA HIS A 11 15.70 9.58 22.04
C HIS A 11 14.99 8.56 22.94
N ARG A 12 13.78 8.85 23.42
CA ARG A 12 13.00 7.92 24.25
C ARG A 12 12.62 6.65 23.50
N ILE A 13 12.25 6.79 22.23
CA ILE A 13 12.02 5.64 21.35
C ILE A 13 13.30 4.83 21.20
N ALA A 14 14.46 5.45 20.99
CA ALA A 14 15.72 4.71 20.91
C ALA A 14 16.05 3.97 22.22
N GLU A 15 15.83 4.60 23.38
CA GLU A 15 16.04 3.99 24.70
C GLU A 15 15.14 2.77 24.95
N GLU A 16 13.87 2.82 24.56
CA GLU A 16 12.94 1.68 24.65
C GLU A 16 13.37 0.44 23.83
N PHE A 17 14.36 0.61 22.96
CA PHE A 17 14.88 -0.41 22.06
C PHE A 17 16.35 -0.71 22.30
N GLU A 18 16.92 -0.20 23.39
CA GLU A 18 18.33 -0.35 23.73
C GLU A 18 19.24 0.14 22.59
N ILE A 19 18.74 1.08 21.77
CA ILE A 19 19.50 1.75 20.73
C ILE A 19 20.20 2.93 21.40
N GLU A 20 21.50 2.81 21.62
CA GLU A 20 22.34 3.96 21.95
C GLU A 20 22.40 4.90 20.73
N LEU A 21 21.49 5.88 20.70
CA LEU A 21 21.32 6.80 19.59
C LEU A 21 22.54 7.70 19.44
N SER A 22 23.15 7.65 18.26
CA SER A 22 24.30 8.50 17.88
C SER A 22 23.88 9.62 16.93
N ASN A 23 22.89 9.38 16.09
CA ASN A 23 22.38 10.34 15.12
C ASN A 23 20.93 10.00 14.74
N ALA A 24 20.14 11.03 14.41
CA ALA A 24 18.80 10.89 13.85
C ALA A 24 18.65 11.89 12.70
N SER A 25 18.18 11.41 11.54
CA SER A 25 17.94 12.26 10.38
C SER A 25 16.59 11.96 9.75
N THR A 26 15.96 12.98 9.17
CA THR A 26 14.70 12.80 8.44
C THR A 26 14.94 12.07 7.13
N LEU A 27 14.08 11.11 6.82
CA LEU A 27 13.96 10.51 5.50
C LEU A 27 12.80 11.16 4.74
N THR A 28 13.02 11.46 3.47
CA THR A 28 11.97 11.95 2.57
C THR A 28 11.10 10.79 2.11
N GLY A 29 9.78 10.97 2.04
CA GLY A 29 8.87 10.01 1.38
C GLY A 29 7.52 9.77 2.06
N GLY A 30 7.33 10.19 3.32
CA GLY A 30 6.02 10.10 3.96
C GLY A 30 5.15 11.32 3.63
N ASP A 31 3.99 11.10 3.00
CA ASP A 31 2.98 12.17 2.80
C ASP A 31 2.18 12.46 4.08
N ILE A 32 2.13 11.49 5.01
CA ILE A 32 1.31 11.52 6.22
C ILE A 32 2.13 11.25 7.49
N ASN A 33 3.12 10.37 7.40
CA ASN A 33 3.98 10.00 8.52
C ASN A 33 5.32 10.75 8.43
N GLU A 34 5.84 11.18 9.57
CA GLU A 34 7.23 11.63 9.65
C GLU A 34 8.14 10.40 9.73
N VAL A 35 9.17 10.33 8.88
CA VAL A 35 10.06 9.16 8.78
C VAL A 35 11.48 9.57 9.14
N PHE A 36 12.12 8.80 10.02
CA PHE A 36 13.47 9.05 10.51
C PHE A 36 14.37 7.84 10.34
N LEU A 37 15.64 8.10 10.01
CA LEU A 37 16.72 7.13 10.13
C LEU A 37 17.39 7.34 11.49
N LEU A 38 17.32 6.33 12.35
CA LEU A 38 18.06 6.29 13.61
C LEU A 38 19.34 5.50 13.41
N GLU A 39 20.46 6.09 13.81
CA GLU A 39 21.78 5.44 13.80
C GLU A 39 22.26 5.25 15.23
N GLY A 40 22.53 4.01 15.62
CA GLY A 40 23.09 3.69 16.93
C GLY A 40 24.14 2.60 16.85
N LYS A 41 24.70 2.20 18.00
CA LYS A 41 25.74 1.15 18.05
C LYS A 41 25.27 -0.20 17.50
N ALA A 42 23.98 -0.51 17.64
CA ALA A 42 23.38 -1.75 17.14
C ALA A 42 23.13 -1.75 15.61
N GLY A 43 23.29 -0.60 14.94
CA GLY A 43 23.03 -0.45 13.52
C GLY A 43 22.10 0.70 13.19
N LYS A 44 21.45 0.62 12.02
CA LYS A 44 20.51 1.63 11.52
C LYS A 44 19.10 1.08 11.53
N PHE A 45 18.14 1.94 11.87
CA PHE A 45 16.72 1.60 11.96
C PHE A 45 15.89 2.72 11.35
N VAL A 46 14.74 2.38 10.78
CA VAL A 46 13.77 3.37 10.31
C VAL A 46 12.68 3.49 11.37
N VAL A 47 12.34 4.71 11.75
CA VAL A 47 11.22 5.01 12.64
C VAL A 47 10.21 5.86 11.89
N LYS A 48 8.96 5.40 11.88
CA LYS A 48 7.82 6.20 11.46
C LYS A 48 7.10 6.75 12.67
N LEU A 49 6.68 8.00 12.58
CA LEU A 49 5.93 8.72 13.61
C LEU A 49 4.67 9.34 13.04
N ASN A 50 3.61 9.30 13.84
CA ASN A 50 2.37 10.01 13.57
C ASN A 50 1.59 10.27 14.88
N ASP A 51 0.62 11.17 14.81
CA ASP A 51 -0.29 11.46 15.92
C ASP A 51 -1.15 10.23 16.26
N ALA A 52 -1.11 9.82 17.52
CA ALA A 52 -1.79 8.62 18.00
C ALA A 52 -3.31 8.77 18.07
N GLU A 53 -3.82 9.99 18.25
CA GLU A 53 -5.26 10.25 18.34
C GLU A 53 -5.90 10.37 16.95
N GLN A 54 -5.18 10.97 15.99
CA GLN A 54 -5.66 11.17 14.62
C GLN A 54 -5.74 9.85 13.84
N TYR A 55 -4.80 8.92 14.05
CA TYR A 55 -4.69 7.67 13.31
C TYR A 55 -4.54 6.45 14.24
N PRO A 56 -5.58 6.11 15.01
CA PRO A 56 -5.50 5.05 16.01
C PRO A 56 -5.22 3.68 15.37
N GLY A 57 -4.16 3.00 15.83
CA GLY A 57 -3.81 1.65 15.36
C GLY A 57 -3.15 1.59 13.98
N MET A 58 -2.79 2.72 13.37
CA MET A 58 -2.19 2.76 12.03
C MET A 58 -0.90 1.94 11.94
N PHE A 59 -0.01 2.08 12.93
CA PHE A 59 1.26 1.38 12.92
C PHE A 59 1.15 -0.11 13.27
N GLU A 60 0.18 -0.50 14.11
CA GLU A 60 -0.17 -1.91 14.33
C GLU A 60 -0.67 -2.56 13.03
N ALA A 61 -1.51 -1.84 12.28
CA ALA A 61 -2.02 -2.30 11.00
C ALA A 61 -0.91 -2.42 9.94
N GLU A 62 -0.03 -1.41 9.85
CA GLU A 62 1.12 -1.45 8.94
C GLU A 62 2.09 -2.59 9.31
N LYS A 63 2.38 -2.77 10.61
CA LYS A 63 3.19 -3.88 11.10
C LYS A 63 2.60 -5.23 10.68
N SER A 64 1.31 -5.45 10.91
CA SER A 64 0.61 -6.69 10.51
C SER A 64 0.70 -6.92 8.99
N GLY A 65 0.50 -5.87 8.19
CA GLY A 65 0.66 -5.96 6.73
C GLY A 65 2.09 -6.32 6.29
N LEU A 66 3.11 -5.69 6.89
CA LEU A 66 4.50 -6.01 6.60
C LEU A 66 4.86 -7.45 7.02
N GLU A 67 4.35 -7.94 8.15
CA GLU A 67 4.53 -9.33 8.57
C GLU A 67 3.91 -10.30 7.57
N GLU A 68 2.68 -10.02 7.11
CA GLU A 68 1.98 -10.85 6.13
C GLU A 68 2.70 -10.89 4.78
N LEU A 69 3.16 -9.75 4.26
CA LEU A 69 3.92 -9.69 3.01
C LEU A 69 5.28 -10.40 3.10
N ARG A 70 5.89 -10.39 4.29
CA ARG A 70 7.20 -11.01 4.52
C ARG A 70 7.11 -12.52 4.71
N ALA A 71 6.01 -13.03 5.27
CA ALA A 71 5.84 -14.44 5.62
C ALA A 71 6.14 -15.44 4.48
N PRO A 72 5.76 -15.18 3.20
CA PRO A 72 6.05 -16.08 2.10
C PRO A 72 7.55 -16.16 1.72
N GLY A 73 8.35 -15.16 2.08
CA GLY A 73 9.77 -15.10 1.74
C GLY A 73 10.07 -14.98 0.23
N VAL A 74 9.14 -14.44 -0.55
CA VAL A 74 9.23 -14.39 -2.04
C VAL A 74 9.79 -13.07 -2.56
N ILE A 75 9.51 -11.95 -1.89
CA ILE A 75 10.02 -10.61 -2.18
C ILE A 75 10.55 -9.98 -0.89
N ASP A 76 11.58 -9.15 -0.97
CA ASP A 76 12.15 -8.52 0.21
C ASP A 76 11.17 -7.48 0.78
N VAL A 77 11.06 -7.45 2.11
CA VAL A 77 10.19 -6.55 2.88
C VAL A 77 10.94 -6.24 4.18
N PRO A 78 11.02 -4.98 4.64
CA PRO A 78 11.63 -4.66 5.92
C PRO A 78 10.96 -5.43 7.06
N SER A 79 11.77 -6.00 7.97
CA SER A 79 11.23 -6.58 9.18
C SER A 79 10.56 -5.50 10.03
N PRO A 80 9.25 -5.60 10.34
CA PRO A 80 8.60 -4.69 11.27
C PRO A 80 8.89 -5.14 12.70
N MET A 81 9.68 -4.36 13.42
CA MET A 81 10.23 -4.78 14.70
C MET A 81 9.19 -4.60 15.80
N LYS A 82 8.66 -3.39 15.97
CA LYS A 82 7.75 -3.06 17.08
C LYS A 82 7.03 -1.75 16.85
N THR A 83 5.86 -1.64 17.47
CA THR A 83 5.07 -0.42 17.57
C THR A 83 4.98 0.01 19.02
N GLY A 84 4.60 1.27 19.24
CA GLY A 84 4.31 1.78 20.57
C GLY A 84 3.85 3.23 20.53
N GLN A 85 3.76 3.82 21.71
CA GLN A 85 3.34 5.20 21.88
C GLN A 85 4.27 5.92 22.85
N VAL A 86 4.69 7.12 22.48
CA VAL A 86 5.42 8.05 23.34
C VAL A 86 4.71 9.40 23.27
N ASP A 87 4.20 9.85 24.42
CA ASP A 87 3.39 11.07 24.53
C ASP A 87 2.17 11.01 23.57
N SER A 88 2.00 12.02 22.71
CA SER A 88 0.93 12.05 21.69
C SER A 88 1.29 11.32 20.39
N TYR A 89 2.48 10.73 20.29
CA TYR A 89 2.95 10.08 19.06
C TYR A 89 2.83 8.57 19.16
N SER A 90 2.28 7.95 18.14
CA SER A 90 2.45 6.52 17.86
C SER A 90 3.69 6.34 16.98
N TYR A 91 4.32 5.17 17.04
CA TYR A 91 5.52 4.88 16.26
C TYR A 91 5.56 3.45 15.73
N LEU A 92 6.31 3.25 14.64
CA LEU A 92 6.71 1.95 14.08
C LEU A 92 8.22 1.93 13.83
N ILE A 93 8.91 0.92 14.36
CA ILE A 93 10.32 0.67 14.08
C ILE A 93 10.45 -0.45 13.05
N LEU A 94 11.23 -0.17 11.99
CA LEU A 94 11.50 -1.06 10.88
C LEU A 94 13.00 -1.30 10.72
N GLU A 95 13.34 -2.47 10.18
CA GLU A 95 14.65 -2.72 9.58
C GLU A 95 14.99 -1.64 8.55
N HIS A 96 16.18 -1.04 8.66
CA HIS A 96 16.70 -0.18 7.60
C HIS A 96 17.24 -1.04 6.45
N LYS A 97 16.72 -0.85 5.24
CA LYS A 97 17.20 -1.49 4.00
C LYS A 97 18.22 -0.58 3.27
N PRO A 98 19.53 -0.89 3.31
CA PRO A 98 20.51 -0.11 2.56
C PRO A 98 20.25 -0.22 1.06
N SER A 99 20.41 0.88 0.34
CA SER A 99 20.19 0.87 -1.10
C SER A 99 21.46 0.62 -1.91
N ALA A 100 21.31 -0.09 -3.02
CA ALA A 100 22.34 -0.30 -4.03
C ALA A 100 21.81 0.05 -5.44
N PRO A 101 22.68 0.19 -6.46
CA PRO A 101 22.23 0.28 -7.85
C PRO A 101 21.38 -0.95 -8.24
N LYS A 102 20.38 -0.74 -9.10
CA LYS A 102 19.57 -1.83 -9.65
C LYS A 102 20.47 -2.83 -10.38
N ARG A 103 20.22 -4.12 -10.19
CA ARG A 103 20.77 -5.15 -11.06
C ARG A 103 20.26 -5.00 -12.49
N PRO A 104 20.98 -5.53 -13.51
CA PRO A 104 20.51 -5.52 -14.89
C PRO A 104 19.16 -6.20 -15.09
N ASP A 105 18.87 -7.24 -14.30
CA ASP A 105 17.65 -8.07 -14.32
C ASP A 105 16.61 -7.66 -13.25
N PHE A 106 16.71 -6.43 -12.71
CA PHE A 106 15.87 -5.97 -11.60
C PHE A 106 14.37 -6.10 -11.88
N TRP A 107 13.93 -5.71 -13.09
CA TRP A 107 12.51 -5.65 -13.44
C TRP A 107 11.92 -7.03 -13.68
N GLU A 108 12.71 -7.93 -14.25
CA GLU A 108 12.36 -9.33 -14.44
C GLU A 108 12.22 -10.04 -13.10
N ILE A 109 13.20 -9.87 -12.20
CA ILE A 109 13.14 -10.40 -10.83
C ILE A 109 11.91 -9.86 -10.11
N PHE A 110 11.60 -8.57 -10.25
CA PHE A 110 10.42 -7.98 -9.62
C PHE A 110 9.13 -8.59 -10.17
N GLY A 111 9.00 -8.73 -11.50
CA GLY A 111 7.81 -9.35 -12.11
C GLY A 111 7.59 -10.78 -11.62
N GLU A 112 8.66 -11.57 -11.55
CA GLU A 112 8.62 -12.95 -11.05
C GLU A 112 8.22 -13.01 -9.57
N GLN A 113 8.88 -12.23 -8.71
CA GLN A 113 8.62 -12.22 -7.27
C GLN A 113 7.23 -11.71 -6.93
N LEU A 114 6.74 -10.67 -7.61
CA LEU A 114 5.38 -10.15 -7.43
C LEU A 114 4.34 -11.20 -7.85
N ALA A 115 4.58 -11.93 -8.94
CA ALA A 115 3.71 -13.03 -9.34
C ALA A 115 3.67 -14.15 -8.29
N HIS A 116 4.79 -14.44 -7.62
CA HIS A 116 4.85 -15.44 -6.54
C HIS A 116 4.19 -14.96 -5.24
N LEU A 117 4.25 -13.65 -4.96
CA LEU A 117 3.49 -13.04 -3.88
C LEU A 117 1.98 -13.14 -4.14
N HIS A 118 1.52 -12.78 -5.34
CA HIS A 118 0.10 -12.86 -5.69
C HIS A 118 -0.43 -14.30 -5.79
N LYS A 119 0.45 -15.31 -5.84
CA LYS A 119 0.06 -16.72 -5.75
C LYS A 119 -0.25 -17.16 -4.32
N GLN A 120 0.06 -16.37 -3.29
CA GLN A 120 -0.38 -16.62 -1.92
C GLN A 120 -1.89 -16.36 -1.82
N ARG A 121 -2.63 -17.32 -1.30
CA ARG A 121 -4.10 -17.31 -1.28
C ARG A 121 -4.64 -17.44 0.14
N ALA A 122 -5.84 -16.90 0.34
CA ALA A 122 -6.66 -17.11 1.53
C ALA A 122 -8.00 -17.78 1.16
N GLY A 123 -8.77 -18.17 2.17
CA GLY A 123 -10.11 -18.73 1.98
C GLY A 123 -11.18 -17.72 1.57
N SER A 124 -10.90 -16.42 1.73
CA SER A 124 -11.82 -15.31 1.45
C SER A 124 -11.04 -14.06 1.07
N PHE A 125 -11.72 -13.12 0.41
CA PHE A 125 -11.21 -11.77 0.21
C PHE A 125 -11.22 -11.00 1.54
N GLY A 126 -10.38 -9.96 1.66
CA GLY A 126 -10.25 -9.14 2.86
C GLY A 126 -8.98 -9.40 3.65
N PHE A 127 -8.99 -9.03 4.93
CA PHE A 127 -7.84 -9.17 5.82
C PHE A 127 -8.34 -9.29 7.26
N GLU A 128 -7.48 -9.72 8.18
CA GLU A 128 -7.88 -9.94 9.58
C GLU A 128 -8.41 -8.66 10.24
N THR A 129 -7.82 -7.52 9.89
CA THR A 129 -8.21 -6.21 10.41
C THR A 129 -8.31 -5.16 9.32
N ASN A 130 -9.13 -4.13 9.58
CA ASN A 130 -9.10 -2.90 8.80
C ASN A 130 -7.74 -2.23 8.99
N ASN A 131 -7.26 -1.59 7.92
CA ASN A 131 -6.00 -0.87 7.90
C ASN A 131 -6.19 0.49 7.25
N TYR A 132 -5.14 1.07 6.69
CA TYR A 132 -5.14 2.41 6.11
C TYR A 132 -4.64 2.39 4.68
N ILE A 133 -5.20 3.28 3.85
CA ILE A 133 -4.66 3.66 2.54
C ILE A 133 -4.36 5.16 2.58
N GLY A 134 -3.06 5.49 2.68
CA GLY A 134 -2.67 6.82 3.13
C GLY A 134 -3.34 7.16 4.47
N SER A 135 -4.11 8.24 4.53
CA SER A 135 -4.74 8.74 5.75
C SER A 135 -6.19 8.26 5.91
N LEU A 136 -6.69 7.48 4.96
CA LEU A 136 -8.07 7.02 4.95
C LEU A 136 -8.17 5.60 5.51
N PRO A 137 -9.25 5.30 6.26
CA PRO A 137 -9.53 3.93 6.66
C PRO A 137 -9.78 3.06 5.41
N GLN A 138 -9.18 1.87 5.40
CA GLN A 138 -9.41 0.81 4.42
C GLN A 138 -10.11 -0.36 5.09
N TYR A 139 -11.32 -0.67 4.60
CA TYR A 139 -12.15 -1.75 5.13
C TYR A 139 -11.75 -3.10 4.52
N ASN A 140 -11.72 -4.14 5.35
CA ASN A 140 -11.21 -5.46 4.98
C ASN A 140 -12.12 -6.60 5.42
N ASP A 141 -13.38 -6.32 5.76
CA ASP A 141 -14.36 -7.35 6.09
C ASP A 141 -14.44 -8.40 4.98
N HIS A 142 -14.54 -9.66 5.39
CA HIS A 142 -14.45 -10.77 4.44
C HIS A 142 -15.58 -10.77 3.41
N ARG A 143 -15.24 -11.14 2.18
CA ARG A 143 -16.19 -11.40 1.10
C ARG A 143 -15.84 -12.69 0.37
N ASP A 144 -16.87 -13.28 -0.23
CA ASP A 144 -16.84 -14.55 -0.93
C ASP A 144 -16.50 -14.43 -2.42
N SER A 145 -16.49 -13.20 -2.97
CA SER A 145 -16.25 -12.95 -4.39
C SER A 145 -15.44 -11.67 -4.63
N ALA A 146 -14.67 -11.69 -5.72
CA ALA A 146 -13.79 -10.60 -6.13
C ALA A 146 -14.56 -9.29 -6.36
N SER A 147 -15.68 -9.38 -7.07
CA SER A 147 -16.52 -8.23 -7.40
C SER A 147 -17.15 -7.61 -6.16
N ARG A 148 -17.71 -8.41 -5.25
CA ARG A 148 -18.29 -7.91 -4.00
C ARG A 148 -17.24 -7.26 -3.11
N PHE A 149 -16.05 -7.88 -2.99
CA PHE A 149 -14.96 -7.26 -2.24
C PHE A 149 -14.60 -5.89 -2.81
N TYR A 150 -14.38 -5.81 -4.13
CA TYR A 150 -13.98 -4.55 -4.75
C TYR A 150 -15.07 -3.47 -4.67
N LEU A 151 -16.32 -3.81 -4.95
CA LEU A 151 -17.42 -2.85 -4.89
C LEU A 151 -17.67 -2.38 -3.45
N GLU A 152 -17.90 -3.32 -2.52
CA GLU A 152 -18.34 -3.00 -1.16
C GLU A 152 -17.20 -2.48 -0.27
N MET A 153 -15.97 -3.01 -0.40
CA MET A 153 -14.84 -2.69 0.50
C MET A 153 -13.83 -1.71 -0.10
N ARG A 154 -13.93 -1.36 -1.40
CA ARG A 154 -13.03 -0.40 -2.05
C ARG A 154 -13.78 0.77 -2.65
N LEU A 155 -14.71 0.54 -3.59
CA LEU A 155 -15.38 1.64 -4.29
C LEU A 155 -16.43 2.36 -3.44
N GLU A 156 -17.41 1.65 -2.88
CA GLU A 156 -18.53 2.25 -2.14
C GLU A 156 -18.09 3.17 -0.99
N PRO A 157 -17.12 2.79 -0.12
CA PRO A 157 -16.70 3.66 0.96
C PRO A 157 -16.04 4.95 0.46
N GLN A 158 -15.28 4.87 -0.63
CA GLN A 158 -14.58 6.02 -1.19
C GLN A 158 -15.52 6.94 -1.99
N ILE A 159 -16.50 6.37 -2.69
CA ILE A 159 -17.57 7.12 -3.37
C ILE A 159 -18.39 7.90 -2.34
N ARG A 160 -18.85 7.23 -1.27
CA ARG A 160 -19.61 7.86 -0.18
C ARG A 160 -18.83 9.02 0.44
N MET A 161 -17.56 8.79 0.77
CA MET A 161 -16.70 9.83 1.35
C MET A 161 -16.53 11.03 0.41
N ALA A 162 -16.40 10.79 -0.91
CA ALA A 162 -16.29 11.85 -1.89
C ALA A 162 -17.59 12.66 -2.00
N GLU A 163 -18.75 12.00 -1.98
CA GLU A 163 -20.06 12.64 -2.01
C GLU A 163 -20.34 13.46 -0.74
N GLU A 164 -19.95 12.94 0.44
CA GLU A 164 -20.01 13.67 1.71
C GLU A 164 -19.13 14.94 1.70
N LYS A 165 -18.01 14.92 0.95
CA LYS A 165 -17.16 16.10 0.69
C LYS A 165 -17.71 17.04 -0.40
N GLY A 166 -18.88 16.73 -0.98
CA GLY A 166 -19.55 17.55 -1.99
C GLY A 166 -19.16 17.22 -3.44
N PHE A 167 -18.38 16.16 -3.69
CA PHE A 167 -18.11 15.72 -5.05
C PHE A 167 -19.31 14.94 -5.61
N GLN A 168 -20.05 15.57 -6.51
CA GLN A 168 -21.15 14.89 -7.21
C GLN A 168 -20.58 13.92 -8.24
N LEU A 169 -20.62 12.62 -7.92
CA LEU A 169 -20.14 11.53 -8.77
C LEU A 169 -21.25 10.90 -9.61
N ASN A 170 -22.50 10.92 -9.13
CA ASN A 170 -23.70 10.41 -9.84
C ASN A 170 -23.56 8.95 -10.31
N VAL A 171 -23.05 8.07 -9.44
CA VAL A 171 -22.84 6.65 -9.77
C VAL A 171 -24.19 5.95 -9.92
N SER A 172 -24.42 5.31 -11.07
CA SER A 172 -25.68 4.61 -11.39
C SER A 172 -25.67 3.16 -10.88
N ASN A 173 -26.85 2.52 -10.77
CA ASN A 173 -26.91 1.08 -10.52
C ASN A 173 -26.27 0.27 -11.66
N THR A 174 -26.43 0.74 -12.91
CA THR A 174 -25.80 0.17 -14.11
C THR A 174 -24.29 0.09 -13.96
N PHE A 175 -23.65 1.11 -13.36
CA PHE A 175 -22.21 1.08 -13.09
C PHE A 175 -21.82 -0.12 -12.23
N TYR A 176 -22.54 -0.37 -11.13
CA TYR A 176 -22.25 -1.50 -10.25
C TYR A 176 -22.49 -2.84 -10.94
N GLU A 177 -23.58 -2.97 -11.70
CA GLU A 177 -23.90 -4.17 -12.49
C GLU A 177 -22.80 -4.49 -13.52
N ASN A 178 -22.35 -3.48 -14.27
CA ASN A 178 -21.29 -3.62 -15.27
C ASN A 178 -19.96 -3.98 -14.62
N CYS A 179 -19.59 -3.32 -13.51
CA CYS A 179 -18.37 -3.65 -12.76
C CYS A 179 -18.41 -5.10 -12.28
N GLN A 180 -19.54 -5.55 -11.74
CA GLN A 180 -19.71 -6.93 -11.28
C GLN A 180 -19.52 -7.96 -12.40
N GLN A 181 -19.98 -7.67 -13.63
CA GLN A 181 -19.84 -8.56 -14.77
C GLN A 181 -18.41 -8.62 -15.34
N MET A 182 -17.68 -7.50 -15.27
CA MET A 182 -16.33 -7.44 -15.83
C MET A 182 -15.26 -8.05 -14.91
N ILE A 183 -15.44 -7.95 -13.60
CA ILE A 183 -14.44 -8.45 -12.64
C ILE A 183 -14.42 -9.99 -12.71
N PRO A 184 -13.28 -10.62 -13.06
CA PRO A 184 -13.19 -12.06 -13.11
C PRO A 184 -13.29 -12.65 -11.71
N ASP A 185 -13.90 -13.83 -11.62
CA ASP A 185 -13.98 -14.60 -10.37
C ASP A 185 -12.68 -15.39 -10.16
N GLU A 186 -11.58 -14.65 -9.99
CA GLU A 186 -10.29 -15.20 -9.59
C GLU A 186 -10.22 -15.31 -8.06
N PRO A 187 -9.51 -16.31 -7.51
CA PRO A 187 -9.31 -16.45 -6.07
C PRO A 187 -8.50 -15.27 -5.51
N PRO A 188 -8.68 -14.96 -4.22
CA PRO A 188 -7.98 -13.84 -3.58
C PRO A 188 -6.46 -14.05 -3.60
N ALA A 189 -5.74 -12.98 -3.92
CA ALA A 189 -4.28 -12.91 -3.91
C ALA A 189 -3.81 -11.99 -2.78
N LEU A 190 -2.71 -12.33 -2.13
CA LEU A 190 -2.03 -11.40 -1.23
C LEU A 190 -1.46 -10.23 -2.06
N ILE A 191 -2.04 -9.04 -1.93
CA ILE A 191 -1.57 -7.83 -2.62
C ILE A 191 -0.85 -6.89 -1.67
N HIS A 192 0.05 -6.08 -2.22
CA HIS A 192 0.66 -4.95 -1.51
C HIS A 192 -0.39 -3.89 -1.15
N GLY A 193 -1.34 -3.63 -2.04
CA GLY A 193 -2.48 -2.76 -1.81
C GLY A 193 -2.24 -1.30 -2.19
N ASP A 194 -1.01 -0.81 -2.11
CA ASP A 194 -0.62 0.55 -2.50
C ASP A 194 0.66 0.58 -3.37
N LEU A 195 0.75 -0.27 -4.40
CA LEU A 195 2.01 -0.48 -5.12
C LEU A 195 2.27 0.56 -6.22
N TRP A 196 2.72 1.76 -5.85
CA TRP A 196 3.22 2.79 -6.77
C TRP A 196 4.75 2.92 -6.69
N ASN A 197 5.36 3.75 -7.54
CA ASN A 197 6.83 3.81 -7.66
C ASN A 197 7.56 4.36 -6.42
N GLY A 198 6.84 4.96 -5.47
CA GLY A 198 7.37 5.33 -4.15
C GLY A 198 7.44 4.18 -3.16
N ASN A 199 6.67 3.10 -3.38
CA ASN A 199 6.49 2.00 -2.42
C ASN A 199 7.34 0.76 -2.75
N PHE A 200 8.42 0.95 -3.51
CA PHE A 200 9.48 -0.05 -3.59
C PHE A 200 10.87 0.60 -3.51
N LEU A 201 11.80 -0.12 -2.90
CA LEU A 201 13.21 0.22 -2.81
C LEU A 201 14.04 -0.77 -3.63
N VAL A 202 15.30 -0.39 -3.85
CA VAL A 202 16.34 -1.31 -4.31
C VAL A 202 17.18 -1.67 -3.09
N ASN A 203 17.19 -2.93 -2.68
CA ASN A 203 17.94 -3.39 -1.51
C ASN A 203 19.44 -3.51 -1.79
N SER A 204 20.21 -3.97 -0.81
CA SER A 204 21.68 -4.08 -0.89
C SER A 204 22.18 -5.04 -1.97
N ASP A 205 21.35 -6.00 -2.40
CA ASP A 205 21.66 -6.94 -3.46
C ASP A 205 21.24 -6.42 -4.85
N GLY A 206 20.73 -5.19 -4.93
CA GLY A 206 20.21 -4.60 -6.14
C GLY A 206 18.89 -5.21 -6.60
N ARG A 207 18.09 -5.78 -5.66
CA ARG A 207 16.80 -6.46 -5.87
C ARG A 207 15.63 -5.62 -5.32
N PRO A 208 14.37 -5.87 -5.73
CA PRO A 208 13.23 -5.11 -5.24
C PRO A 208 12.94 -5.44 -3.77
N CYS A 209 12.54 -4.41 -3.03
CA CYS A 209 12.06 -4.50 -1.66
C CYS A 209 10.78 -3.67 -1.54
N LEU A 210 9.68 -4.25 -1.05
CA LEU A 210 8.41 -3.54 -0.89
C LEU A 210 8.35 -2.83 0.46
N ILE A 211 7.72 -1.65 0.49
CA ILE A 211 7.53 -0.83 1.69
C ILE A 211 6.14 -0.18 1.67
N ASP A 212 5.66 0.21 2.85
CA ASP A 212 4.45 1.03 3.02
C ASP A 212 3.17 0.39 2.45
N PRO A 213 2.81 -0.83 2.89
CA PRO A 213 1.72 -1.57 2.28
C PRO A 213 0.34 -1.19 2.86
N ALA A 214 -0.69 -1.40 2.04
CA ALA A 214 -2.11 -1.37 2.43
C ALA A 214 -2.73 -2.77 2.19
N VAL A 215 -2.16 -3.78 2.84
CA VAL A 215 -2.36 -5.21 2.54
C VAL A 215 -3.82 -5.65 2.57
N ALA A 216 -4.17 -6.52 1.63
CA ALA A 216 -5.37 -7.35 1.68
C ALA A 216 -5.19 -8.61 0.84
N TYR A 217 -6.05 -9.59 1.07
CA TYR A 217 -6.34 -10.65 0.11
C TYR A 217 -7.40 -10.15 -0.88
N ALA A 218 -6.99 -9.80 -2.09
CA ALA A 218 -7.78 -9.02 -3.04
C ALA A 218 -7.54 -9.48 -4.50
N PRO A 219 -8.28 -8.96 -5.49
CA PRO A 219 -7.94 -9.19 -6.89
C PRO A 219 -6.52 -8.68 -7.20
N ARG A 220 -5.64 -9.56 -7.68
CA ARG A 220 -4.23 -9.25 -7.98
C ARG A 220 -4.03 -8.14 -9.00
N GLU A 221 -5.02 -7.91 -9.86
CA GLU A 221 -5.00 -6.82 -10.84
C GLU A 221 -5.08 -5.43 -10.18
N MET A 222 -5.46 -5.33 -8.90
CA MET A 222 -5.44 -4.06 -8.16
C MET A 222 -4.03 -3.47 -8.06
N ASP A 223 -3.04 -4.27 -7.65
CA ASP A 223 -1.63 -3.82 -7.60
C ASP A 223 -1.15 -3.41 -8.99
N LEU A 224 -1.44 -4.21 -10.03
CA LEU A 224 -1.05 -3.88 -11.41
C LEU A 224 -1.71 -2.59 -11.91
N GLY A 225 -2.97 -2.34 -11.52
CA GLY A 225 -3.69 -1.11 -11.79
C GLY A 225 -2.99 0.09 -11.16
N MET A 226 -2.61 -0.01 -9.88
CA MET A 226 -1.88 1.03 -9.16
C MET A 226 -0.51 1.32 -9.79
N MET A 227 0.25 0.26 -10.10
CA MET A 227 1.57 0.38 -10.75
C MET A 227 1.50 1.13 -12.08
N LYS A 228 0.40 0.95 -12.84
CA LYS A 228 0.18 1.63 -14.12
C LYS A 228 -0.38 3.04 -14.00
N LEU A 229 -0.88 3.46 -12.83
CA LEU A 229 -1.55 4.75 -12.66
C LEU A 229 -0.59 5.94 -12.69
N PHE A 230 0.51 5.84 -11.94
CA PHE A 230 1.54 6.89 -11.84
C PHE A 230 2.83 6.54 -12.58
N GLY A 231 2.92 5.32 -13.13
CA GLY A 231 4.08 4.84 -13.87
C GLY A 231 5.28 4.57 -12.98
N GLY A 232 6.47 4.51 -13.58
CA GLY A 232 7.72 4.20 -12.87
C GLY A 232 8.10 2.71 -12.84
N PHE A 233 7.37 1.86 -13.58
CA PHE A 233 7.67 0.43 -13.73
C PHE A 233 7.99 0.10 -15.19
N HIS A 234 8.98 -0.77 -15.41
CA HIS A 234 9.39 -1.17 -16.76
C HIS A 234 8.45 -2.23 -17.35
N GLU A 235 8.29 -2.25 -18.68
CA GLU A 235 7.40 -3.21 -19.36
C GLU A 235 7.83 -4.68 -19.17
N ASP A 236 9.14 -4.92 -18.99
CA ASP A 236 9.64 -6.28 -18.72
C ASP A 236 9.08 -6.86 -17.42
N LEU A 237 8.80 -6.04 -16.41
CA LEU A 237 8.13 -6.51 -15.18
C LEU A 237 6.77 -7.11 -15.53
N PHE A 238 5.93 -6.37 -16.25
CA PHE A 238 4.57 -6.81 -16.59
C PHE A 238 4.60 -8.05 -17.50
N LYS A 239 5.56 -8.11 -18.41
CA LYS A 239 5.79 -9.26 -19.29
C LYS A 239 6.17 -10.51 -18.47
N ILE A 240 7.14 -10.41 -17.57
CA ILE A 240 7.57 -11.55 -16.75
C ILE A 240 6.48 -11.96 -15.76
N TYR A 241 5.76 -10.99 -15.19
CA TYR A 241 4.62 -11.27 -14.33
C TYR A 241 3.57 -12.11 -15.08
N ASP A 242 3.15 -11.68 -16.27
CA ASP A 242 2.13 -12.39 -17.08
C ASP A 242 2.62 -13.76 -17.56
N GLN A 243 3.92 -13.93 -17.83
CA GLN A 243 4.49 -15.26 -18.11
C GLN A 243 4.46 -16.19 -16.89
N THR A 244 4.67 -15.64 -15.70
CA THR A 244 4.78 -16.40 -14.44
C THR A 244 3.42 -16.72 -13.84
N PHE A 245 2.47 -15.80 -13.96
CA PHE A 245 1.09 -15.91 -13.50
C PHE A 245 0.15 -15.21 -14.50
N PRO A 246 -0.26 -15.91 -15.57
CA PRO A 246 -1.04 -15.32 -16.68
C PRO A 246 -2.29 -14.60 -16.21
N LEU A 247 -2.50 -13.39 -16.71
CA LEU A 247 -3.68 -12.57 -16.47
C LEU A 247 -4.90 -13.09 -17.21
N GLU A 248 -6.08 -12.89 -16.62
CA GLU A 248 -7.34 -13.28 -17.25
C GLU A 248 -7.58 -12.49 -18.53
N ALA A 249 -8.29 -13.11 -19.48
CA ALA A 249 -8.62 -12.46 -20.74
C ALA A 249 -9.33 -11.11 -20.50
N GLY A 250 -8.98 -10.10 -21.29
CA GLY A 250 -9.55 -8.75 -21.14
C GLY A 250 -8.97 -7.91 -20.00
N TRP A 251 -7.89 -8.33 -19.31
CA TRP A 251 -7.30 -7.57 -18.21
C TRP A 251 -6.94 -6.12 -18.56
N LYS A 252 -6.54 -5.88 -19.81
CA LYS A 252 -6.20 -4.53 -20.30
C LYS A 252 -7.39 -3.58 -20.26
N ASP A 253 -8.59 -4.10 -20.47
CA ASP A 253 -9.84 -3.32 -20.46
C ASP A 253 -10.34 -3.01 -19.05
N ARG A 254 -9.76 -3.67 -18.03
CA ARG A 254 -10.06 -3.52 -16.60
C ARG A 254 -9.05 -2.64 -15.85
N VAL A 255 -7.93 -2.25 -16.47
CA VAL A 255 -6.88 -1.48 -15.78
C VAL A 255 -7.44 -0.22 -15.13
N ASP A 256 -8.25 0.54 -15.85
CA ASP A 256 -8.85 1.77 -15.33
C ASP A 256 -9.97 1.51 -14.31
N LEU A 257 -10.68 0.37 -14.40
CA LEU A 257 -11.56 -0.06 -13.31
C LEU A 257 -10.76 -0.16 -12.01
N TRP A 258 -9.64 -0.89 -11.99
CA TRP A 258 -8.83 -1.04 -10.77
C TRP A 258 -8.25 0.29 -10.28
N GLN A 259 -7.84 1.16 -11.21
CA GLN A 259 -7.34 2.51 -10.91
C GLN A 259 -8.38 3.43 -10.26
N LEU A 260 -9.68 3.18 -10.49
CA LEU A 260 -10.76 4.00 -9.94
C LEU A 260 -10.67 4.10 -8.41
N TYR A 261 -10.38 2.99 -7.73
CA TYR A 261 -10.21 2.97 -6.27
C TYR A 261 -9.14 3.99 -5.82
N TYR A 262 -7.96 3.92 -6.43
CA TYR A 262 -6.85 4.81 -6.08
C TYR A 262 -7.13 6.26 -6.44
N LEU A 263 -7.79 6.52 -7.58
CA LEU A 263 -8.21 7.85 -7.98
C LEU A 263 -9.26 8.45 -7.03
N LEU A 264 -10.16 7.64 -6.48
CA LEU A 264 -11.10 8.06 -5.45
C LEU A 264 -10.40 8.36 -4.12
N VAL A 265 -9.43 7.53 -3.71
CA VAL A 265 -8.55 7.83 -2.56
C VAL A 265 -7.86 9.18 -2.74
N HIS A 266 -7.26 9.42 -3.91
CA HIS A 266 -6.60 10.68 -4.22
C HIS A 266 -7.58 11.87 -4.29
N LEU A 267 -8.79 11.68 -4.82
CA LEU A 267 -9.85 12.69 -4.78
C LEU A 267 -10.21 13.05 -3.34
N ASN A 268 -10.29 12.05 -2.46
CA ASN A 268 -10.62 12.24 -1.05
C ASN A 268 -9.50 12.93 -0.26
N ILE A 269 -8.22 12.65 -0.55
CA ILE A 269 -7.09 13.24 0.18
C ILE A 269 -6.69 14.60 -0.41
N PHE A 270 -6.54 14.69 -1.74
CA PHE A 270 -5.93 15.83 -2.44
C PHE A 270 -6.94 16.71 -3.20
N GLY A 271 -8.20 16.27 -3.32
CA GLY A 271 -9.30 17.08 -3.82
C GLY A 271 -9.49 17.07 -5.33
N ALA A 272 -10.08 18.16 -5.85
CA ALA A 272 -10.78 18.21 -7.13
C ALA A 272 -9.92 17.88 -8.39
N GLY A 273 -8.59 17.92 -8.28
CA GLY A 273 -7.67 17.60 -9.38
C GLY A 273 -7.85 16.19 -9.95
N TYR A 274 -8.38 15.26 -9.15
CA TYR A 274 -8.63 13.86 -9.56
C TYR A 274 -10.05 13.61 -10.09
N ARG A 275 -10.98 14.56 -9.90
CA ARG A 275 -12.40 14.38 -10.17
C ARG A 275 -12.71 14.05 -11.64
N SER A 276 -12.04 14.72 -12.57
CA SER A 276 -12.30 14.52 -14.01
C SER A 276 -11.98 13.08 -14.45
N LYS A 277 -10.88 12.51 -13.95
CA LYS A 277 -10.49 11.12 -14.22
C LYS A 277 -11.48 10.13 -13.59
N VAL A 278 -11.86 10.35 -12.33
CA VAL A 278 -12.88 9.54 -11.63
C VAL A 278 -14.17 9.49 -12.44
N LEU A 279 -14.70 10.66 -12.84
CA LEU A 279 -15.94 10.72 -13.64
C LEU A 279 -15.81 10.07 -15.00
N SER A 280 -14.66 10.22 -15.67
CA SER A 280 -14.43 9.58 -16.96
C SER A 280 -14.55 8.05 -16.86
N ILE A 281 -14.04 7.46 -15.78
CA ILE A 281 -14.08 6.00 -15.57
C ILE A 281 -15.49 5.58 -15.15
N ILE A 282 -16.14 6.30 -14.24
CA ILE A 282 -17.54 6.04 -13.85
C ILE A 282 -18.45 6.06 -15.09
N ASN A 283 -18.29 7.04 -15.98
CA ASN A 283 -19.08 7.13 -17.22
C ASN A 283 -18.75 6.03 -18.23
N LYS A 284 -17.51 5.53 -18.27
CA LYS A 284 -17.11 4.42 -19.15
C LYS A 284 -17.83 3.13 -18.76
N TYR A 285 -18.03 2.91 -17.47
CA TYR A 285 -18.63 1.69 -16.94
C TYR A 285 -20.10 1.85 -16.53
N GLY A 286 -20.67 3.05 -16.61
CA GLY A 286 -22.05 3.38 -16.20
C GLY A 286 -23.12 3.18 -17.25
#